data_AF-A0A348PCS9-F1
#
_entry.id   AF-A0A348PCS9-F1
#
_cell.length_a   1.000
_cell.length_b   1.000
_cell.length_c   1.000
_cell.angle_alpha   90.00
_cell.angle_beta   90.00
_cell.angle_gamma   90.00
#
_symmetry.space_group_name_H-M   'P 1'
#
loop_
_entity.id
_entity.type
_entity.pdbx_description
1 polymer ?
#
loop_
_entity_poly.entity_id
_entity_poly.type
_entity_poly.pdbx_seq_one_letter_code
_entity_poly.pdbx_strand_id
1 'polypeptide(L)'
;VNDHCPVIGPVIADAQFRESFARLPHGPFAAAWPDAPLLPGLFVTLAHGSRGTSTVFLAAELIADMVCGTPRCITDDLLPAVLPQRFLVRELRVGTRE
;
A
#
# COMPACT_ATOMS: atom_id res chain seq x y z
N VAL A 1 -12.43 10.68 1.06
CA VAL A 1 -11.29 11.63 1.12
C VAL A 1 -10.34 11.31 -0.01
N ASN A 2 -10.08 12.29 -0.88
CA ASN A 2 -9.11 12.21 -1.97
C ASN A 2 -7.74 12.61 -1.39
N ASP A 3 -6.76 11.70 -1.40
CA ASP A 3 -5.43 11.92 -0.81
C ASP A 3 -4.39 12.43 -1.82
N HIS A 4 -4.78 12.51 -3.11
CA HIS A 4 -3.95 12.97 -4.23
C HIS A 4 -2.58 12.27 -4.37
N CYS A 5 -2.38 11.16 -3.67
CA CYS A 5 -1.17 10.36 -3.77
C CYS A 5 -1.30 9.31 -4.88
N PRO A 6 -0.22 9.06 -5.65
CA PRO A 6 -0.21 7.95 -6.58
C PRO A 6 -0.38 6.61 -5.84
N VAL A 7 -0.67 5.56 -6.60
CA VAL A 7 -0.71 4.19 -6.10
C VAL A 7 0.53 3.48 -6.64
N ILE A 8 1.47 3.16 -5.75
CA ILE A 8 2.80 2.64 -6.08
C ILE A 8 3.12 1.46 -5.18
N GLY A 9 3.50 0.33 -5.76
CA GLY A 9 4.04 -0.82 -5.02
C GLY A 9 3.39 -2.16 -5.41
N PRO A 10 3.59 -3.20 -4.60
CA PRO A 10 3.08 -4.53 -4.89
C PRO A 10 1.56 -4.59 -4.76
N VAL A 11 0.92 -5.38 -5.62
CA VAL A 11 -0.53 -5.59 -5.56
C VAL A 11 -0.85 -6.60 -4.47
N ILE A 12 -1.93 -6.34 -3.74
CA ILE A 12 -2.37 -7.12 -2.59
C ILE A 12 -3.41 -8.14 -3.04
N ALA A 13 -3.38 -9.35 -2.49
CA ALA A 13 -4.45 -10.32 -2.63
C ALA A 13 -5.62 -9.93 -1.71
N ASP A 14 -6.58 -9.17 -2.25
CA ASP A 14 -7.69 -8.52 -1.50
C ASP A 14 -8.39 -9.47 -0.51
N ALA A 15 -8.89 -10.63 -0.99
CA ALA A 15 -9.60 -11.59 -0.14
C ALA A 15 -8.77 -12.04 1.08
N GLN A 16 -7.50 -12.42 0.84
CA GLN A 16 -6.58 -12.87 1.89
C GLN A 16 -6.21 -11.72 2.84
N PHE A 17 -6.11 -10.50 2.32
CA PHE A 17 -5.85 -9.32 3.13
C PHE A 17 -7.02 -9.03 4.07
N ARG A 18 -8.27 -9.07 3.57
CA ARG A 18 -9.46 -8.86 4.41
C ARG A 18 -9.57 -9.91 5.51
N GLU A 19 -9.24 -11.16 5.22
CA GLU A 19 -9.20 -12.24 6.22
C GLU A 19 -8.10 -12.00 7.27
N SER A 20 -6.85 -11.78 6.81
CA SER A 20 -5.67 -11.62 7.69
C SER A 20 -5.74 -10.38 8.57
N PHE A 21 -6.40 -9.33 8.09
CA PHE A 21 -6.54 -8.04 8.76
C PHE A 21 -7.98 -7.76 9.23
N ALA A 22 -8.84 -8.78 9.36
CA ALA A 22 -10.25 -8.62 9.78
C ALA A 22 -10.41 -7.93 11.14
N ARG A 23 -9.41 -8.06 12.03
CA ARG A 23 -9.42 -7.46 13.37
C ARG A 23 -8.89 -6.03 13.41
N LEU A 24 -8.48 -5.45 12.29
CA LEU A 24 -7.95 -4.08 12.20
C LEU A 24 -8.83 -2.99 12.87
N PRO A 25 -10.19 -3.04 12.83
CA PRO A 25 -11.00 -2.04 13.54
C PRO A 25 -10.93 -2.13 15.08
N HIS A 26 -10.47 -3.24 15.66
CA HIS A 26 -10.47 -3.47 17.11
C HIS A 26 -9.20 -2.95 17.81
N GLY A 27 -8.40 -2.12 17.12
CA GLY A 27 -7.19 -1.54 17.66
C GLY A 27 -5.97 -2.48 17.63
N PRO A 28 -4.81 -2.02 18.12
CA PRO A 28 -3.55 -2.69 17.89
C PRO A 28 -3.40 -3.96 18.74
N PHE A 29 -3.47 -5.13 18.10
CA PHE A 29 -2.77 -6.33 18.54
C PHE A 29 -1.35 -6.28 17.95
N ALA A 30 -0.50 -5.38 18.48
CA ALA A 30 0.76 -4.99 17.83
C ALA A 30 1.82 -6.11 17.71
N ALA A 31 1.63 -7.28 18.31
CA ALA A 31 2.68 -8.29 18.38
C ALA A 31 2.78 -9.22 17.15
N ALA A 32 1.78 -9.32 16.27
CA ALA A 32 1.88 -10.23 15.11
C ALA A 32 0.82 -9.96 14.04
N TRP A 33 0.87 -8.82 13.34
CA TRP A 33 0.26 -8.81 12.02
C TRP A 33 1.13 -9.65 11.09
N PRO A 34 0.54 -10.58 10.30
CA PRO A 34 1.30 -11.27 9.28
C PRO A 34 1.76 -10.27 8.21
N ASP A 35 2.75 -10.66 7.42
CA ASP A 35 3.09 -9.91 6.21
C ASP A 35 1.85 -9.75 5.32
N ALA A 36 1.74 -8.61 4.65
CA ALA A 36 0.63 -8.36 3.76
C ALA A 36 0.63 -9.40 2.63
N PRO A 37 -0.48 -10.11 2.37
CA PRO A 37 -0.53 -11.10 1.29
C PRO A 37 -0.48 -10.38 -0.06
N LEU A 38 0.64 -10.54 -0.77
CA LEU A 38 0.89 -9.93 -2.08
C LEU A 38 0.54 -10.90 -3.21
N LEU A 39 0.12 -10.37 -4.36
CA LEU A 39 0.11 -11.11 -5.62
C LEU A 39 1.56 -11.24 -6.13
N PRO A 40 2.11 -12.46 -6.28
CA PRO A 40 3.51 -12.65 -6.61
C PRO A 40 3.92 -12.00 -7.94
N GLY A 41 4.99 -11.20 -7.90
CA GLY A 41 5.56 -10.56 -9.09
C GLY A 41 4.73 -9.44 -9.71
N LEU A 42 3.63 -9.02 -9.07
CA LEU A 42 2.75 -7.98 -9.61
C LEU A 42 2.92 -6.65 -8.86
N PHE A 43 3.36 -5.63 -9.58
CA PHE A 43 3.55 -4.27 -9.09
C PHE A 43 2.75 -3.28 -9.93
N VAL A 44 2.34 -2.18 -9.33
CA VAL A 44 1.59 -1.10 -9.99
C VAL A 44 2.21 0.25 -9.70
N THR A 45 2.12 1.14 -10.70
CA THR A 45 2.33 2.58 -10.57
C THR A 45 1.23 3.28 -11.37
N LEU A 46 0.26 3.86 -10.68
CA LEU A 46 -0.93 4.44 -11.30
C LEU A 46 -1.47 5.63 -10.50
N ALA A 47 -2.52 6.28 -11.01
CA ALA A 47 -3.20 7.42 -10.36
C ALA A 47 -2.28 8.63 -10.04
N HIS A 48 -1.29 8.90 -10.88
CA HIS A 48 -0.39 10.05 -10.70
C HIS A 48 -1.03 11.44 -10.92
N GLY A 49 -2.23 11.49 -11.50
CA GLY A 49 -2.95 12.74 -11.77
C GLY A 49 -2.17 13.70 -12.68
N SER A 50 -2.40 15.01 -12.51
CA SER A 50 -1.74 16.07 -13.29
C SER A 50 -0.26 16.27 -12.94
N ARG A 51 0.25 15.60 -11.90
CA ARG A 51 1.64 15.67 -11.42
C ARG A 51 2.45 14.42 -11.80
N GLY A 52 2.03 13.71 -12.85
CA GLY A 52 2.67 12.48 -13.31
C GLY A 52 4.15 12.63 -13.61
N THR A 53 4.53 13.66 -14.35
CA THR A 53 5.95 13.91 -14.69
C THR A 53 6.83 14.12 -13.45
N SER A 54 6.30 14.67 -12.36
CA SER A 54 7.06 14.86 -11.12
C SER A 54 7.13 13.59 -10.25
N THR A 55 6.12 12.72 -10.31
CA THR A 55 5.98 11.58 -9.39
C THR A 55 6.40 10.24 -9.99
N VAL A 56 6.35 10.10 -11.31
CA VAL A 56 6.60 8.82 -12.00
C VAL A 56 8.04 8.33 -11.82
N PHE A 57 9.03 9.23 -11.78
CA PHE A 57 10.44 8.85 -11.60
C PHE A 57 10.70 8.28 -10.21
N LEU A 58 10.18 8.94 -9.17
CA LEU A 58 10.27 8.43 -7.81
C LEU A 58 9.53 7.09 -7.66
N ALA A 59 8.40 6.92 -8.34
CA ALA A 59 7.64 5.68 -8.33
C ALA A 59 8.38 4.52 -9.01
N ALA A 60 9.04 4.80 -10.14
CA ALA A 60 9.87 3.82 -10.83
C ALA A 60 11.03 3.35 -9.95
N GLU A 61 11.73 4.28 -9.29
CA GLU A 61 12.82 3.96 -8.37
C GLU A 61 12.32 3.15 -7.17
N LEU A 62 11.19 3.55 -6.58
CA LEU A 62 10.60 2.82 -5.46
C LEU A 62 10.24 1.37 -5.82
N ILE A 63 9.69 1.14 -7.02
CA ILE A 63 9.41 -0.21 -7.51
C ILE A 63 10.71 -0.97 -7.73
N ALA A 64 11.72 -0.36 -8.34
CA ALA A 64 13.02 -0.98 -8.52
C ALA A 64 13.63 -1.40 -7.18
N ASP A 65 13.53 -0.56 -6.15
CA ASP A 65 14.00 -0.88 -4.81
C ASP A 65 13.30 -2.09 -4.20
N MET A 66 11.97 -2.14 -4.30
CA MET A 66 11.18 -3.27 -3.80
C MET A 66 11.46 -4.57 -4.54
N VAL A 67 11.64 -4.50 -5.86
CA VAL A 67 11.92 -5.67 -6.71
C VAL A 67 13.33 -6.20 -6.48
N CYS A 68 14.31 -5.32 -6.34
CA CYS A 68 15.72 -5.67 -6.16
C CYS A 68 16.09 -5.94 -4.69
N GLY A 69 15.22 -5.60 -3.74
CA GLY A 69 15.51 -5.71 -2.31
C GLY A 69 16.54 -4.68 -1.83
N THR A 70 16.68 -3.56 -2.53
CA THR A 70 17.58 -2.46 -2.12
C THR A 70 16.89 -1.51 -1.13
N PRO A 71 17.66 -0.67 -0.42
CA PRO A 71 17.07 0.34 0.46
C PRO A 71 16.11 1.25 -0.32
N ARG A 72 14.88 1.40 0.18
CA ARG A 72 13.85 2.23 -0.47
C ARG A 72 14.30 3.70 -0.57
N CYS A 73 14.03 4.32 -1.72
CA CYS A 73 14.26 5.74 -1.98
C CYS A 73 13.32 6.71 -1.23
N ILE A 74 12.36 6.17 -0.46
CA ILE A 74 11.46 6.94 0.41
C ILE A 74 11.49 6.41 1.84
N THR A 75 11.08 7.28 2.77
CA THR A 75 10.98 6.98 4.19
C THR A 75 9.75 6.13 4.53
N ASP A 76 9.80 5.43 5.66
CA ASP A 76 8.74 4.51 6.11
C ASP A 76 7.43 5.22 6.48
N ASP A 77 7.46 6.50 6.83
CA ASP A 77 6.27 7.32 7.11
C ASP A 77 5.51 7.72 5.83
N LEU A 78 6.19 7.79 4.67
CA LEU A 78 5.57 8.08 3.38
C LEU A 78 4.96 6.84 2.73
N LEU A 79 5.51 5.66 3.03
CA LEU A 79 5.13 4.40 2.40
C LEU A 79 3.62 4.09 2.49
N PRO A 80 2.92 4.27 3.65
CA PRO A 80 1.48 4.05 3.76
C PRO A 80 0.63 4.96 2.88
N ALA A 81 1.15 6.12 2.44
CA ALA A 81 0.41 7.05 1.59
C ALA A 81 0.39 6.63 0.12
N VAL A 82 1.37 5.84 -0.32
CA VAL A 82 1.52 5.44 -1.74
C VAL A 82 1.13 3.99 -1.99
N LEU A 83 1.27 3.12 -1.00
CA LEU A 83 1.00 1.69 -1.14
C LEU A 83 -0.47 1.38 -1.54
N PRO A 84 -0.72 0.36 -2.38
CA PRO A 84 -2.08 0.01 -2.81
C PRO A 84 -3.04 -0.35 -1.67
N GLN A 85 -2.56 -1.05 -0.63
CA GLN A 85 -3.36 -1.46 0.52
C GLN A 85 -3.93 -0.31 1.36
N ARG A 86 -3.50 0.94 1.16
CA ARG A 86 -3.94 2.08 1.98
C ARG A 86 -5.46 2.24 1.99
N PHE A 87 -6.12 1.91 0.87
CA PHE A 87 -7.58 1.98 0.75
C PHE A 87 -8.25 0.87 1.56
N LEU A 88 -7.78 -0.37 1.45
CA LEU A 88 -8.27 -1.51 2.24
C LEU A 88 -8.07 -1.28 3.75
N VAL A 89 -6.89 -0.80 4.15
CA VAL A 89 -6.59 -0.43 5.53
C VAL A 89 -7.58 0.62 6.05
N ARG A 90 -7.89 1.63 5.25
CA ARG A 90 -8.87 2.67 5.62
C ARG A 90 -10.28 2.11 5.74
N GLU A 91 -10.71 1.29 4.78
CA GLU A 91 -12.02 0.63 4.81
C GLU A 91 -12.17 -0.25 6.07
N LEU A 92 -11.20 -1.11 6.33
CA LEU A 92 -11.21 -2.01 7.47
C LEU A 92 -11.15 -1.27 8.81
N ARG A 93 -10.43 -0.14 8.90
CA ARG A 93 -10.37 0.67 10.14
C ARG A 93 -11.67 1.38 10.48
N VAL A 94 -12.42 1.84 9.48
CA VAL A 94 -13.70 2.53 9.71
C VAL A 94 -14.81 1.54 10.09
N GLY A 95 -14.61 0.25 9.81
CA GLY A 95 -15.62 -0.79 9.90
C GLY A 95 -16.60 -0.67 8.73
N THR A 96 -16.88 -1.78 8.05
CA THR A 96 -17.94 -1.83 7.04
C THR A 96 -19.24 -1.46 7.74
N ARG A 97 -19.75 -0.25 7.49
CA ARG A 97 -21.15 0.07 7.79
C ARG A 97 -21.96 -0.60 6.68
N GLU A 98 -22.42 -1.80 6.94
CA GLU A 98 -23.61 -2.33 6.25
C GLU A 98 -24.86 -1.61 6.77
#